data_AF-A0A7C5AE47-F1
#
_entry.id   AF-A0A7C5AE47-F1
#
_cell.length_a   1.000
_cell.length_b   1.000
_cell.length_c   1.000
_cell.angle_alpha   90.00
_cell.angle_beta   90.00
_cell.angle_gamma   90.00
#
_symmetry.space_group_name_H-M   'P 1'
#
loop_
_entity.id
_entity.type
_entity.pdbx_description
1 polymer ?
#
loop_
_entity_poly.entity_id
_entity_poly.type
_entity_poly.pdbx_seq_one_letter_code
_entity_poly.pdbx_strand_id
1 'polypeptide(L)' 'MKSIPLILAFLVLPLTGQMEKRLRVLYDRKAFRLRSPVLGAQIPDLVLRDLDGKKVSLRKLVKSRRVVLIGGAYT' A
#
# COMPACT_ATOMS: atom_id res chain seq x y z
N MET A 1 36.08 50.96 -0.94
CA MET A 1 35.21 50.26 -1.91
C MET A 1 35.83 48.90 -2.25
N LYS A 2 35.11 47.82 -1.92
CA LYS A 2 35.13 46.46 -2.51
C LYS A 2 34.70 45.47 -1.43
N SER A 3 33.39 45.48 -1.19
CA SER A 3 32.62 44.44 -0.54
C SER A 3 32.79 43.14 -1.34
N ILE A 4 33.54 42.19 -0.78
CA ILE A 4 33.61 40.84 -1.33
C ILE A 4 32.27 40.16 -0.96
N PRO A 5 31.50 39.68 -1.95
CA PRO A 5 30.10 39.40 -1.74
C PRO A 5 29.88 38.13 -0.93
N LEU A 6 28.88 38.23 -0.06
CA LEU A 6 28.19 37.25 0.78
C LEU A 6 27.65 36.00 0.03
N ILE A 7 28.21 35.65 -1.14
CA ILE A 7 27.68 34.67 -2.09
C ILE A 7 28.40 33.32 -1.95
N LEU A 8 29.54 33.25 -1.26
CA LEU A 8 30.31 32.00 -1.12
C LEU A 8 29.84 31.07 0.02
N ALA A 9 28.82 31.46 0.79
CA ALA A 9 28.30 30.63 1.89
C ALA A 9 27.03 29.83 1.52
N PHE A 10 26.50 29.98 0.31
CA PHE A 10 25.23 29.36 -0.09
C PHE A 10 25.37 28.07 -0.90
N LEU A 11 26.59 27.57 -1.12
CA LEU A 11 26.84 26.50 -2.08
C LEU A 11 27.24 25.14 -1.47
N VAL A 12 26.75 24.80 -0.27
CA VAL A 12 26.92 23.44 0.31
C VAL A 12 25.62 22.89 0.90
N LEU A 13 24.52 23.01 0.17
CA LEU A 13 23.37 22.14 0.40
C LEU A 13 22.87 21.59 -0.93
N PRO A 14 23.42 20.46 -1.37
CA PRO A 14 22.55 19.53 -2.08
C PRO A 14 22.93 18.10 -1.75
N LEU A 15 22.38 17.54 -0.69
CA LEU A 15 21.94 16.15 -0.74
C LEU A 15 20.65 16.08 0.06
N THR A 16 19.60 16.61 -0.55
CA THR A 16 18.25 16.07 -0.36
C THR A 16 18.38 14.56 -0.29
N GLY A 17 17.98 13.96 0.84
CA GLY A 17 17.86 12.52 0.95
C GLY A 17 16.94 12.05 -0.17
N GLN A 18 17.54 11.68 -1.30
CA GLN A 18 16.81 11.12 -2.42
C GLN A 18 16.30 9.79 -1.89
N MET A 19 15.01 9.74 -1.54
CA MET A 19 14.36 8.47 -1.24
C MET A 19 14.51 7.60 -2.47
N GLU A 20 15.47 6.69 -2.40
CA GLU A 20 15.64 5.65 -3.39
C GLU A 20 14.37 4.80 -3.29
N LYS A 21 13.44 4.99 -4.24
CA LYS A 21 12.25 4.16 -4.34
C LYS A 21 12.71 2.79 -4.83
N ARG A 22 13.27 2.00 -3.91
CA ARG A 22 13.63 0.60 -4.17
C ARG A 22 12.32 -0.11 -4.43
N LEU A 23 12.05 -0.36 -5.70
CA LEU A 23 10.98 -1.24 -6.14
C LEU A 23 11.34 -2.65 -5.66
N ARG A 24 11.03 -2.96 -4.40
CA ARG A 24 10.95 -4.35 -3.97
C ARG A 24 9.81 -4.93 -4.77
N VAL A 25 10.12 -5.81 -5.70
CA VAL A 25 9.12 -6.61 -6.40
C VAL A 25 8.50 -7.54 -5.36
N LEU A 26 7.56 -7.02 -4.58
CA LEU A 26 6.78 -7.74 -3.57
C LEU A 26 5.60 -8.49 -4.22
N TYR A 27 5.42 -8.32 -5.53
CA TYR A 27 4.30 -8.88 -6.27
C TYR A 27 4.76 -10.08 -7.11
N ASP A 28 4.74 -11.26 -6.50
CA ASP A 28 4.87 -12.52 -7.22
C ASP A 28 3.53 -12.84 -7.91
N ARG A 29 3.48 -12.55 -9.21
CA ARG A 29 2.30 -12.78 -10.06
C ARG A 29 1.91 -14.26 -10.14
N LYS A 30 2.87 -15.19 -10.05
CA LYS A 30 2.61 -16.64 -10.12
C LYS A 30 1.97 -17.12 -8.82
N ALA A 31 2.52 -16.70 -7.68
CA ALA A 31 1.93 -16.98 -6.37
C ALA A 31 0.53 -16.35 -6.22
N PHE A 32 0.33 -15.12 -6.71
CA PHE A 32 -0.97 -14.47 -6.71
C PHE A 32 -2.02 -15.25 -7.51
N ARG A 33 -1.64 -15.73 -8.71
CA ARG A 33 -2.55 -16.50 -9.58
C ARG A 33 -2.95 -17.83 -8.96
N LEU A 34 -2.02 -18.52 -8.30
CA LEU A 34 -2.29 -19.80 -7.61
C LEU A 34 -3.21 -19.65 -6.39
N ARG A 35 -3.21 -18.47 -5.75
CA ARG A 35 -4.06 -18.16 -4.59
C ARG A 35 -5.31 -17.37 -4.95
N SER A 36 -5.54 -17.13 -6.25
CA SER A 36 -6.69 -16.36 -6.71
C SER A 36 -7.97 -17.16 -6.46
N PRO A 37 -9.03 -16.52 -5.92
CA PRO A 37 -10.30 -17.18 -5.74
C PRO A 37 -10.88 -17.63 -7.09
N VAL A 38 -11.39 -18.86 -7.14
CA VAL A 38 -12.00 -19.47 -8.33
C VAL A 38 -13.50 -19.22 -8.32
N LEU A 39 -14.10 -18.97 -9.49
CA LEU A 39 -15.55 -18.83 -9.62
C LEU A 39 -16.27 -20.08 -9.10
N GLY A 40 -17.31 -19.90 -8.29
CA GLY A 40 -18.07 -20.99 -7.67
C GLY A 40 -17.40 -21.65 -6.47
N ALA A 41 -16.14 -21.29 -6.13
CA ALA A 41 -15.50 -21.77 -4.91
C ALA A 41 -16.21 -21.23 -3.67
N GLN A 42 -16.14 -22.01 -2.59
CA GLN A 42 -16.71 -21.59 -1.32
C GLN A 42 -15.99 -20.35 -0.80
N ILE A 43 -16.77 -19.37 -0.34
CA ILE A 43 -16.23 -18.14 0.25
C ILE A 43 -15.48 -18.50 1.54
N PRO A 44 -14.20 -18.10 1.70
CA PRO A 44 -13.45 -18.37 2.91
C PRO A 44 -14.08 -17.65 4.11
N ASP A 45 -13.98 -18.27 5.28
CA ASP A 45 -14.47 -17.65 6.51
C ASP A 45 -13.49 -16.60 7.02
N LEU A 46 -13.72 -15.35 6.60
CA LEU A 46 -12.86 -14.21 6.92
C LEU A 46 -13.51 -13.33 7.99
N VAL A 47 -12.76 -13.05 9.05
CA VAL A 47 -13.07 -12.00 10.02
C VAL A 47 -12.21 -10.79 9.69
N LEU A 48 -12.88 -9.72 9.27
CA LEU A 48 -12.28 -8.43 8.90
C LEU A 48 -12.43 -7.44 10.06
N ARG A 49 -11.73 -6.31 9.97
CA ARG A 49 -12.00 -5.13 10.78
C ARG A 49 -12.45 -4.00 9.85
N ASP A 50 -13.45 -3.25 10.27
CA ASP A 50 -13.78 -2.00 9.60
C ASP A 50 -12.80 -0.88 10.00
N LEU A 51 -13.03 0.32 9.48
CA LEU A 51 -12.18 1.49 9.73
C LEU A 51 -12.19 1.93 11.19
N ASP A 52 -13.24 1.58 11.93
CA ASP A 52 -13.39 1.85 13.37
C ASP A 52 -12.79 0.71 14.23
N GLY A 53 -12.17 -0.30 13.59
CA GLY A 53 -11.55 -1.43 14.25
C GLY A 53 -12.53 -2.52 14.72
N LYS A 54 -13.83 -2.38 14.43
CA LYS A 54 -14.85 -3.36 14.82
C LYS A 54 -14.74 -4.61 13.93
N LYS A 55 -14.85 -5.77 14.57
CA LYS A 55 -14.82 -7.07 13.88
C LYS A 55 -16.08 -7.26 13.04
N VAL A 56 -15.90 -7.67 11.79
CA VAL A 56 -16.98 -7.95 10.84
C VAL A 56 -16.69 -9.26 10.10
N SER A 57 -17.65 -10.18 10.08
CA SER A 57 -17.54 -11.42 9.30
C SER A 57 -17.91 -11.17 7.84
N LEU A 58 -17.10 -11.66 6.91
CA LEU A 58 -17.38 -11.63 5.48
C LEU A 58 -18.69 -12.37 5.16
N ARG A 59 -18.97 -13.51 5.81
CA ARG A 59 -20.22 -14.26 5.65
C ARG A 59 -21.45 -13.41 5.97
N LYS A 60 -21.37 -12.55 6.99
CA LYS A 60 -22.46 -11.64 7.34
C LYS A 60 -22.69 -10.59 6.25
N LEU A 61 -21.61 -10.07 5.66
CA LEU A 61 -21.68 -9.05 4.62
C LEU A 61 -22.28 -9.60 3.31
N VAL A 62 -21.88 -10.80 2.90
CA VAL A 62 -22.38 -11.41 1.64
C VAL A 62 -23.83 -11.88 1.74
N LYS A 63 -24.35 -12.11 2.96
CA LYS A 63 -25.76 -12.46 3.17
C LYS A 63 -26.70 -11.30 2.92
N SER A 64 -26.29 -10.07 3.24
CA SER A 64 -27.16 -8.88 3.13
C SER A 64 -26.95 -8.08 1.85
N ARG A 65 -25.82 -8.25 1.16
CA ARG A 65 -25.48 -7.46 -0.03
C ARG A 65 -24.43 -8.15 -0.89
N ARG A 66 -24.32 -7.69 -2.15
CA ARG A 66 -23.19 -8.03 -3.01
C ARG A 66 -21.92 -7.33 -2.50
N VAL A 67 -20.82 -8.07 -2.40
CA VAL A 67 -19.53 -7.58 -1.90
C VAL A 67 -18.46 -7.78 -2.97
N VAL A 68 -17.66 -6.75 -3.22
CA VAL A 68 -16.46 -6.82 -4.05
C VAL A 68 -15.26 -6.65 -3.13
N LEU A 69 -14.36 -7.63 -3.11
CA LEU A 69 -13.11 -7.56 -2.36
C LEU A 69 -11.99 -7.11 -3.29
N ILE A 70 -11.30 -6.05 -2.89
CA ILE A 70 -10.15 -5.52 -3.62
C ILE A 70 -8.92 -5.78 -2.75
N GLY A 71 -7.93 -6.49 -3.31
CA GLY A 71 -6.65 -6.68 -2.63
C GLY A 71 -5.89 -5.36 -2.57
N GLY A 72 -5.80 -4.77 -1.38
CA GLY A 72 -4.98 -3.59 -1.12
C GLY A 72 -3.75 -3.95 -0.30
N ALA A 73 -2.64 -3.27 -0.56
CA ALA A 73 -1.49 -3.21 0.33
C ALA A 73 -1.32 -1.75 0.74
N TYR A 74 -1.31 -1.48 2.05
CA TYR A 74 -1.01 -0.16 2.60
C TYR A 74 0.39 -0.21 3.22
N THR A 75 1.22 0.76 2.87
CA THR A 75 2.58 0.97 3.41
C THR A 75 2.55 2.05 4.47
#